data_AF-A0A654TJQ9-F1
#
_entry.id   AF-A0A654TJQ9-F1
#
_cell.length_a   1.000
_cell.length_b   1.000
_cell.length_c   1.000
_cell.angle_alpha   90.00
_cell.angle_beta   90.00
_cell.angle_gamma   90.00
#
_symmetry.space_group_name_H-M   'P 1'
#
loop_
_entity.id
_entity.type
_entity.pdbx_description
1 polymer ?
#
loop_
_entity_poly.entity_id
_entity_poly.type
_entity_poly.pdbx_seq_one_letter_code
_entity_poly.pdbx_strand_id
1 'polypeptide(L)'
;MSRATTLHGFALNCDCDLAAFTAIVPCGISDAAVTSLSAELGRTVTVDEVRATVAAAVCAALDGVLPVGDRVPSHAVPSPL
;
A
#
# COMPACT_ATOMS: atom_id res chain seq x y z
N MET A 1 17.62 20.74 -5.52
CA MET A 1 16.84 19.80 -4.69
C MET A 1 17.19 20.04 -3.23
N SER A 2 16.17 20.24 -2.38
CA SER A 2 15.97 21.53 -1.71
C SER A 2 15.57 21.46 -0.23
N ARG A 3 16.02 22.44 0.56
CA ARG A 3 15.26 23.14 1.63
C ARG A 3 14.23 22.29 2.42
N ALA A 4 14.69 21.23 3.08
CA ALA A 4 13.87 20.45 4.03
C ALA A 4 12.53 19.92 3.46
N THR A 5 12.47 19.58 2.16
CA THR A 5 11.29 18.99 1.53
C THR A 5 11.62 17.59 1.02
N THR A 6 10.74 16.62 1.30
CA THR A 6 10.83 15.25 0.77
C THR A 6 10.34 15.17 -0.67
N LEU A 7 10.87 14.22 -1.43
CA LEU A 7 10.43 13.88 -2.79
C LEU A 7 9.88 12.46 -2.80
N HIS A 8 9.05 12.15 -3.81
CA HIS A 8 8.28 10.90 -3.92
C HIS A 8 7.19 10.76 -2.84
N GLY A 9 6.94 9.53 -2.38
CA GLY A 9 5.88 9.17 -1.46
C GLY A 9 5.68 7.66 -1.44
N PHE A 10 4.42 7.24 -1.30
CA PHE A 10 4.01 5.84 -1.35
C PHE A 10 2.96 5.65 -2.44
N ALA A 11 2.77 4.40 -2.87
CA ALA A 11 1.71 3.99 -3.78
C ALA A 11 0.85 2.93 -3.07
N LEU A 12 -0.44 3.20 -2.94
CA LEU A 12 -1.41 2.28 -2.36
C LEU A 12 -2.33 1.73 -3.46
N ASN A 13 -2.25 0.43 -3.70
CA ASN A 13 -3.08 -0.25 -4.70
C ASN A 13 -4.53 -0.32 -4.21
N CYS A 14 -5.44 0.44 -4.84
CA CYS A 14 -6.86 0.46 -4.48
C CYS A 14 -7.67 -0.48 -5.39
N ASP A 15 -7.83 -0.10 -6.66
CA ASP A 15 -8.57 -0.80 -7.72
C ASP A 15 -7.76 -0.93 -9.02
N CYS A 16 -6.43 -0.82 -8.94
CA CYS A 16 -5.56 -0.94 -10.10
C CYS A 16 -5.52 -2.38 -10.66
N ASP A 17 -5.24 -2.47 -11.97
CA ASP A 17 -4.97 -3.76 -12.62
C ASP A 17 -3.61 -4.31 -12.17
N LEU A 18 -3.63 -5.40 -11.40
CA LEU A 18 -2.43 -6.04 -10.88
C LEU A 18 -1.63 -6.78 -11.96
N ALA A 19 -2.21 -7.04 -13.15
CA ALA A 19 -1.48 -7.65 -14.26
C ALA A 19 -0.28 -6.79 -14.72
N ALA A 20 -0.32 -5.48 -14.49
CA ALA A 20 0.82 -4.60 -14.79
C ALA A 20 2.11 -5.00 -14.05
N PHE A 21 2.01 -5.61 -12.87
CA PHE A 21 3.18 -6.05 -12.11
C PHE A 21 3.87 -7.27 -12.72
N THR A 22 3.19 -8.07 -13.56
CA THR A 22 3.81 -9.23 -14.21
C THR A 22 4.80 -8.83 -15.31
N ALA A 23 4.75 -7.58 -15.77
CA ALA A 23 5.67 -7.04 -16.76
C ALA A 23 7.00 -6.56 -16.17
N ILE A 24 7.15 -6.58 -14.84
CA ILE A 24 8.31 -6.05 -14.12
C ILE A 24 8.93 -7.16 -13.29
N VAL A 25 10.27 -7.30 -13.34
CA VAL A 25 11.02 -8.19 -12.45
C VAL A 25 11.74 -7.33 -11.41
N PRO A 26 11.21 -7.19 -10.18
CA PRO A 26 11.90 -6.44 -9.14
C PRO A 26 13.13 -7.21 -8.67
N CYS A 27 14.28 -6.54 -8.69
CA CYS A 27 15.51 -7.11 -8.13
C CYS A 27 15.38 -7.21 -6.60
N GLY A 28 15.56 -8.41 -6.04
CA GLY A 28 15.62 -8.65 -4.60
C GLY A 28 14.28 -8.82 -3.87
N ILE A 29 13.15 -8.88 -4.58
CA ILE A 29 11.82 -9.14 -4.01
C ILE A 29 11.16 -10.26 -4.83
N SER A 30 11.68 -11.49 -4.69
CA SER A 30 11.19 -12.65 -5.45
C SER A 30 10.14 -13.47 -4.73
N ASP A 31 9.95 -13.22 -3.43
CA ASP A 31 9.12 -14.00 -2.50
C ASP A 31 7.91 -13.24 -1.97
N ALA A 32 7.64 -12.03 -2.48
CA ALA A 32 6.46 -11.24 -2.12
C ALA A 32 5.51 -11.08 -3.31
N ALA A 33 4.24 -11.37 -3.07
CA ALA A 33 3.17 -11.07 -4.01
C ALA A 33 2.67 -9.62 -3.83
N VAL A 34 2.04 -9.08 -4.87
CA VAL A 34 1.33 -7.79 -4.82
C VAL A 34 -0.17 -8.02 -4.71
N THR A 35 -0.86 -7.10 -4.03
CA THR A 35 -2.32 -7.11 -3.90
C THR A 35 -2.88 -5.68 -4.01
N SER A 36 -4.21 -5.55 -3.98
CA SER A 36 -4.94 -4.28 -3.91
C SER A 36 -6.04 -4.35 -2.85
N LEU A 37 -6.50 -3.21 -2.36
CA LEU A 37 -7.65 -3.16 -1.44
C LEU A 37 -8.87 -3.86 -2.00
N SER A 38 -9.09 -3.74 -3.32
CA SER A 38 -10.21 -4.39 -3.98
C SER A 38 -10.09 -5.91 -3.98
N ALA A 39 -8.88 -6.45 -4.16
CA ALA A 39 -8.62 -7.88 -4.10
C ALA A 39 -8.79 -8.43 -2.67
N GLU A 40 -8.23 -7.75 -1.67
CA GLU A 40 -8.30 -8.18 -0.27
C GLU A 40 -9.72 -8.12 0.31
N LEU A 41 -10.53 -7.14 -0.10
CA LEU A 41 -11.89 -6.94 0.42
C LEU A 41 -13.00 -7.58 -0.44
N GLY A 42 -12.65 -8.16 -1.59
CA GLY A 42 -13.60 -8.81 -2.49
C GLY A 42 -14.65 -7.87 -3.11
N ARG A 43 -14.39 -6.56 -3.12
CA ARG A 43 -15.25 -5.53 -3.75
C ARG A 43 -14.40 -4.42 -4.33
N THR A 44 -14.92 -3.66 -5.30
CA THR A 44 -14.22 -2.47 -5.79
C THR A 44 -14.06 -1.43 -4.67
N VAL A 45 -12.82 -0.97 -4.50
CA VAL A 45 -12.42 0.11 -3.58
C VAL A 45 -11.62 1.12 -4.39
N THR A 46 -12.22 2.27 -4.67
CA THR A 46 -11.59 3.28 -5.52
C THR A 46 -10.64 4.15 -4.72
N VAL A 47 -9.73 4.84 -5.42
CA VAL A 47 -8.84 5.84 -4.79
C VAL A 47 -9.64 6.94 -4.08
N ASP A 48 -10.78 7.34 -4.63
CA ASP A 48 -11.61 8.41 -4.06
C ASP A 48 -12.22 8.00 -2.71
N GLU A 49 -12.65 6.73 -2.59
CA GLU A 49 -13.19 6.17 -1.34
C GLU A 49 -12.20 6.26 -0.18
N VAL A 50 -10.90 6.06 -0.46
CA VAL A 50 -9.87 6.01 0.58
C VAL A 50 -9.12 7.33 0.76
N ARG A 51 -9.25 8.29 -0.17
CA ARG A 51 -8.47 9.54 -0.19
C ARG A 51 -8.48 10.27 1.15
N ALA A 52 -9.66 10.51 1.71
CA ALA A 52 -9.80 11.28 2.95
C ALA A 52 -9.21 10.53 4.15
N THR A 53 -9.49 9.23 4.25
CA THR A 53 -8.98 8.37 5.31
C THR A 53 -7.46 8.28 5.29
N VAL A 54 -6.87 8.11 4.11
CA VAL A 54 -5.41 8.05 3.93
C VAL A 54 -4.77 9.39 4.27
N ALA A 55 -5.33 10.52 3.83
CA ALA A 55 -4.81 11.84 4.17
C ALA A 55 -4.80 12.07 5.69
N ALA A 56 -5.90 11.73 6.37
CA ALA A 56 -5.99 11.83 7.83
C ALA A 56 -4.97 10.92 8.53
N ALA A 57 -4.81 9.68 8.06
CA ALA A 57 -3.85 8.73 8.63
C ALA A 57 -2.40 9.19 8.46
N VAL A 58 -2.04 9.76 7.31
CA VAL A 58 -0.70 10.32 7.06
C VAL A 58 -0.41 11.48 7.99
N CYS A 59 -1.35 12.44 8.14
CA CYS A 59 -1.19 13.54 9.08
C CYS A 59 -1.03 13.02 10.52
N ALA A 60 -1.89 12.09 10.96
CA ALA A 60 -1.81 11.51 12.29
C ALA A 60 -0.47 10.80 12.56
N ALA A 61 0.10 10.12 11.56
CA ALA A 61 1.40 9.47 11.67
C ALA A 61 2.55 10.50 11.77
N LEU A 62 2.51 11.56 10.97
CA LEU A 62 3.53 12.62 10.97
C LEU A 62 3.48 13.46 12.25
N ASP A 63 2.29 13.69 12.80
CA ASP A 63 2.08 14.42 14.05
C ASP A 63 2.34 13.55 15.30
N GLY A 64 2.67 12.26 15.11
CA GLY A 64 2.96 11.32 16.20
C GLY A 64 1.72 10.84 16.97
N VAL A 65 0.52 11.12 16.46
CA VAL A 65 -0.76 10.67 17.04
C VAL A 65 -1.01 9.19 16.76
N LEU A 66 -0.69 8.74 15.55
CA LEU A 66 -0.74 7.34 15.17
C LEU A 66 0.64 6.71 15.41
N PRO A 67 0.81 5.83 16.41
CA PRO A 67 2.10 5.19 16.65
C PRO A 67 2.46 4.27 15.48
N VAL A 68 3.50 4.63 14.74
CA VAL A 68 4.10 3.80 13.70
C VAL A 68 5.15 2.91 14.36
N GLY A 69 5.09 1.60 14.11
CA GLY A 69 6.07 0.65 14.60
C GLY A 69 6.19 -0.55 13.67
N ASP A 70 7.20 -1.39 13.91
CA ASP A 70 7.60 -2.51 13.03
C ASP A 70 6.69 -3.74 13.18
N ARG A 71 5.37 -3.54 13.13
CA ARG A 71 4.43 -4.67 13.06
C ARG A 71 4.49 -5.28 11.68
N VAL A 72 5.12 -6.45 11.58
CA VAL A 72 4.96 -7.34 10.43
C VAL A 72 3.57 -7.99 10.57
N PRO A 73 2.62 -7.74 9.66
CA PRO A 73 1.36 -8.48 9.64
C PRO A 73 1.67 -9.97 9.44
N SER A 74 1.04 -10.85 10.21
CA SER A 74 1.13 -12.28 9.94
C SER A 74 0.55 -12.55 8.55
N HIS A 75 1.39 -13.01 7.61
CA HIS A 75 0.96 -13.43 6.29
C HIS A 75 -0.06 -14.56 6.42
N ALA A 76 -1.35 -14.28 6.22
CA ALA A 76 -2.29 -15.30 5.81
C ALA A 76 -2.08 -15.51 4.30
N VAL A 77 -1.33 -16.55 3.94
CA VAL A 77 -1.29 -17.01 2.55
C VAL A 77 -2.63 -17.69 2.27
N PRO A 78 -3.45 -17.26 1.30
CA PRO A 78 -4.61 -18.02 0.88
C PRO A 78 -4.13 -19.39 0.37
N SER A 79 -4.62 -20.49 0.98
CA SER A 79 -4.33 -21.84 0.48
C SER A 79 -4.80 -21.94 -0.97
N PRO A 80 -3.96 -22.41 -1.92
CA PRO A 80 -4.46 -22.77 -3.24
C PRO A 80 -5.46 -23.92 -3.08
N LEU A 81 -6.62 -23.79 -3.71
CA LEU A 81 -7.54 -24.89 -3.98
C LEU A 81 -6.96 -25.80 -5.06
#